data_AF-A0A5C7MK72-F1
#
_entry.id   AF-A0A5C7MK72-F1
#
_cell.length_a   1.000
_cell.length_b   1.000
_cell.length_c   1.000
_cell.angle_alpha   90.00
_cell.angle_beta   90.00
_cell.angle_gamma   90.00
#
_symmetry.space_group_name_H-M   'P 1'
#
loop_
_entity.id
_entity.type
_entity.pdbx_description
1 polymer ?
#
loop_
_entity_poly.entity_id
_entity_poly.type
_entity_poly.pdbx_seq_one_letter_code
_entity_poly.pdbx_strand_id
1 'polypeptide(L)'
;MRRFLIHKSLQNKIGQLPISYYIYNMPIIDPALKEKIPPFLRNKFFMLFAAYFIYLLFFSQNTLISQSRLYMQLRDLEKEESYYKKEIATIKKEQRELFSGIDQMEKFARENYWMKRDSEDLYIFIESEK
;
A
#
# COMPACT_ATOMS: atom_id res chain seq x y z
N MET A 1 -23.13 -45.91 -64.40
CA MET A 1 -22.66 -46.36 -63.07
C MET A 1 -21.60 -45.47 -62.40
N ARG A 2 -20.64 -44.85 -63.12
CA ARG A 2 -19.59 -43.99 -62.50
C ARG A 2 -20.10 -42.79 -61.69
N ARG A 3 -21.20 -42.15 -62.10
CA ARG A 3 -21.78 -40.98 -61.41
C ARG A 3 -22.29 -41.29 -60.00
N PHE A 4 -22.71 -42.54 -59.76
CA PHE A 4 -23.21 -43.00 -58.45
C PHE A 4 -22.06 -43.29 -57.47
N LEU A 5 -20.94 -43.81 -57.96
CA LEU A 5 -19.73 -44.04 -57.17
C LEU A 5 -19.08 -42.73 -56.70
N ILE A 6 -19.10 -41.70 -57.55
CA ILE A 6 -18.60 -40.35 -57.21
C ILE A 6 -19.47 -39.73 -56.12
N HIS A 7 -20.80 -39.84 -56.23
CA HIS A 7 -21.70 -39.28 -55.22
C HIS A 7 -21.57 -39.98 -53.85
N LYS A 8 -21.34 -41.30 -53.85
CA LYS A 8 -21.10 -42.06 -52.61
C LYS A 8 -19.71 -41.76 -52.00
N SER A 9 -18.69 -41.48 -52.82
CA SER A 9 -17.35 -41.10 -52.31
C SER A 9 -17.32 -39.67 -51.74
N LEU A 10 -18.12 -38.76 -52.30
CA LEU A 10 -18.27 -37.40 -51.79
C LEU A 10 -18.98 -37.40 -50.43
N GLN A 11 -20.04 -38.19 -50.25
CA GLN A 11 -20.72 -38.26 -48.94
C GLN A 11 -19.88 -38.94 -47.85
N ASN A 12 -19.03 -39.91 -48.21
CA ASN A 12 -18.15 -40.59 -47.25
C ASN A 12 -16.98 -39.71 -46.78
N LYS A 13 -16.67 -38.60 -47.49
CA LYS A 13 -15.68 -37.60 -47.07
C LYS A 13 -16.21 -36.59 -46.04
N ILE A 14 -17.53 -36.40 -45.96
CA ILE A 14 -18.15 -35.43 -45.05
C ILE A 14 -18.04 -35.87 -43.59
N GLY A 15 -17.95 -37.19 -43.34
CA GLY A 15 -17.78 -37.78 -42.00
C GLY A 15 -16.34 -38.02 -41.55
N GLN A 16 -15.32 -37.59 -42.30
CA GLN A 16 -13.90 -37.86 -42.00
C GLN A 16 -13.04 -36.60 -41.84
N LEU A 17 -13.65 -35.41 -41.74
CA LEU A 17 -12.89 -34.20 -41.47
C LEU A 17 -12.43 -34.18 -40.00
N PRO A 18 -11.13 -33.94 -39.73
CA PRO A 18 -10.62 -33.90 -38.36
C PRO A 18 -11.32 -32.78 -37.58
N ILE A 19 -11.54 -32.98 -36.27
CA ILE A 19 -12.18 -31.98 -35.38
C ILE A 19 -11.47 -30.62 -35.48
N SER A 20 -10.15 -30.63 -35.71
CA SER A 20 -9.34 -29.46 -36.02
C SER A 20 -9.95 -28.54 -37.10
N TYR A 21 -10.54 -29.09 -38.16
CA TYR A 21 -11.16 -28.30 -39.24
C TYR A 21 -12.30 -27.41 -38.73
N TYR A 22 -13.12 -27.93 -37.82
CA TYR A 22 -14.21 -27.17 -37.22
C TYR A 22 -13.71 -26.12 -36.23
N ILE A 23 -12.62 -26.40 -35.50
CA ILE A 23 -12.00 -25.44 -34.58
C ILE A 23 -11.39 -24.26 -35.34
N TYR A 24 -10.76 -24.51 -36.50
CA TYR A 24 -10.14 -23.45 -37.32
C TYR A 24 -11.14 -22.60 -38.11
N ASN A 25 -12.29 -23.17 -38.50
CA ASN A 25 -13.28 -22.48 -39.33
C ASN A 25 -14.53 -22.02 -38.56
N MET A 26 -14.58 -22.20 -37.25
CA MET A 26 -15.66 -21.65 -36.43
C MET A 26 -15.55 -20.12 -36.38
N PRO A 27 -16.64 -19.37 -36.63
CA PRO A 27 -16.66 -17.94 -36.36
C PRO A 27 -16.52 -17.72 -34.85
N ILE A 28 -15.38 -17.19 -34.42
CA ILE A 28 -15.09 -16.89 -33.00
C ILE A 28 -16.07 -15.83 -32.44
N ILE A 29 -16.71 -15.05 -33.32
CA ILE A 29 -17.63 -13.97 -32.98
C ILE A 29 -18.85 -14.08 -33.89
N ASP A 30 -20.05 -14.15 -33.30
CA ASP A 30 -21.30 -14.17 -34.07
C ASP A 30 -21.39 -12.94 -34.99
N PRO A 31 -21.79 -13.13 -36.26
CA PRO A 31 -21.84 -12.03 -37.23
C PRO A 31 -22.79 -10.90 -36.79
N ALA A 32 -23.85 -11.22 -36.03
CA ALA A 32 -24.75 -10.23 -35.45
C ALA A 32 -24.12 -9.40 -34.32
N LEU A 33 -23.15 -9.96 -33.57
CA LEU A 33 -22.42 -9.23 -32.52
C LEU A 33 -21.34 -8.33 -33.12
N LYS A 34 -20.73 -8.76 -34.22
CA LYS A 34 -19.64 -8.05 -34.91
C LYS A 34 -20.05 -6.67 -35.45
N GLU A 35 -21.32 -6.46 -35.82
CA GLU A 35 -21.82 -5.16 -36.28
C GLU A 35 -22.00 -4.14 -35.13
N LYS A 36 -22.18 -4.61 -33.90
CA LYS A 36 -22.40 -3.74 -32.73
C LYS A 36 -21.10 -3.37 -32.00
N ILE A 37 -19.98 -4.03 -32.30
CA ILE A 37 -18.70 -3.82 -31.61
C ILE A 37 -17.83 -2.85 -32.44
N PRO A 38 -17.37 -1.74 -31.85
CA PRO A 38 -16.44 -0.83 -32.51
C PRO A 38 -15.17 -1.53 -33.03
N PRO A 39 -14.61 -1.13 -34.19
CA PRO A 39 -13.51 -1.83 -34.85
C PRO A 39 -12.23 -1.93 -34.02
N PHE A 40 -11.99 -0.98 -33.10
CA PHE A 40 -10.83 -0.98 -32.21
C PHE A 40 -10.90 -2.09 -31.14
N LEU A 41 -12.10 -2.44 -30.64
CA LEU A 41 -12.30 -3.53 -29.68
C LEU A 41 -12.16 -4.93 -30.30
N ARG A 42 -12.19 -5.01 -31.63
CA ARG A 42 -12.03 -6.28 -32.36
C ARG A 42 -10.57 -6.70 -32.49
N ASN A 43 -9.62 -5.80 -32.23
CA ASN A 43 -8.21 -6.12 -32.26
C ASN A 43 -7.80 -6.92 -31.02
N LYS A 44 -7.35 -8.16 -31.22
CA LYS A 44 -6.85 -9.04 -30.14
C LYS A 44 -5.73 -8.41 -29.32
N PHE A 45 -4.87 -7.60 -29.95
CA PHE A 45 -3.79 -6.90 -29.25
C PHE A 45 -4.32 -5.76 -28.38
N PHE A 46 -5.38 -5.08 -28.81
CA PHE A 46 -6.03 -4.04 -28.02
C PHE A 46 -6.72 -4.64 -26.79
N MET A 47 -7.44 -5.74 -26.94
CA MET A 47 -8.06 -6.42 -25.79
C MET A 47 -7.03 -6.94 -24.79
N LEU A 48 -5.91 -7.51 -25.27
CA LEU A 48 -4.81 -7.94 -24.41
C LEU A 48 -4.20 -6.74 -23.66
N PHE A 49 -3.94 -5.65 -24.36
CA PHE A 49 -3.40 -4.43 -23.77
C PHE A 49 -4.38 -3.79 -22.77
N ALA A 50 -5.67 -3.72 -23.10
CA ALA A 50 -6.69 -3.18 -22.22
C ALA A 50 -6.87 -4.02 -20.96
N ALA A 51 -6.91 -5.35 -21.08
CA ALA A 51 -6.94 -6.26 -19.94
C ALA A 51 -5.70 -6.09 -19.05
N TYR A 52 -4.52 -5.99 -19.66
CA TYR A 52 -3.28 -5.72 -18.95
C TYR A 52 -3.28 -4.35 -18.27
N PHE A 53 -3.82 -3.32 -18.92
CA PHE A 53 -3.91 -1.97 -18.38
C PHE A 53 -4.86 -1.91 -17.19
N ILE A 54 -6.03 -2.56 -17.30
CA ILE A 54 -6.97 -2.74 -16.18
C ILE A 54 -6.27 -3.48 -15.03
N TYR A 55 -5.52 -4.54 -15.32
CA TYR A 55 -4.73 -5.24 -14.30
C TYR A 55 -3.72 -4.33 -13.62
N LEU A 56 -2.99 -3.49 -14.36
CA LEU A 56 -2.09 -2.50 -13.74
C LEU A 56 -2.84 -1.45 -12.92
N LEU A 57 -4.03 -1.02 -13.33
CA LEU A 57 -4.81 -0.05 -12.56
C LEU A 57 -5.35 -0.62 -11.24
N PHE A 58 -5.83 -1.87 -11.23
CA PHE A 58 -6.51 -2.47 -10.08
C PHE A 58 -5.61 -3.36 -9.21
N PHE A 59 -4.68 -4.10 -9.81
CA PHE A 59 -3.82 -5.08 -9.12
C PHE A 59 -2.37 -4.61 -8.95
N SER A 60 -1.94 -3.47 -9.52
CA SER A 60 -0.61 -2.95 -9.20
C SER A 60 -0.55 -2.41 -7.78
N GLN A 61 0.58 -2.63 -7.12
CA GLN A 61 0.84 -2.22 -5.73
C GLN A 61 0.87 -0.67 -5.54
N ASN A 62 0.79 0.09 -6.63
CA ASN A 62 0.76 1.55 -6.66
C ASN A 62 -0.68 2.09 -6.63
N THR A 63 -1.54 1.51 -5.80
CA THR A 63 -2.88 2.07 -5.57
C THR A 63 -2.75 3.47 -4.96
N LEU A 64 -3.54 4.44 -5.42
CA LEU A 64 -3.56 5.79 -4.83
C LEU A 64 -3.77 5.80 -3.30
N ILE A 65 -4.44 4.77 -2.78
CA ILE A 65 -4.67 4.54 -1.37
C ILE A 65 -3.38 4.28 -0.59
N SER A 66 -2.44 3.50 -1.13
CA SER A 66 -1.16 3.22 -0.46
C SER A 66 -0.29 4.49 -0.39
N GLN A 67 -0.30 5.28 -1.46
CA GLN A 67 0.41 6.57 -1.51
C GLN A 67 -0.15 7.59 -0.52
N SER A 68 -1.49 7.67 -0.39
CA SER A 68 -2.12 8.54 0.63
C SER A 68 -1.76 8.12 2.04
N ARG A 69 -1.73 6.81 2.33
CA ARG A 69 -1.34 6.30 3.65
C ARG A 69 0.12 6.60 3.96
N LEU A 70 1.01 6.41 2.98
CA LEU A 70 2.42 6.72 3.13
C LEU A 70 2.66 8.21 3.40
N TYR A 71 1.92 9.09 2.72
CA TYR A 71 1.99 10.53 2.97
C TYR A 71 1.52 10.91 4.39
N MET A 72 0.49 10.27 4.92
CA MET A 72 0.06 10.47 6.30
C MET A 72 1.14 10.01 7.29
N GLN A 73 1.71 8.82 7.09
CA GLN A 73 2.81 8.30 7.91
C GLN A 73 4.02 9.24 7.90
N LEU A 74 4.38 9.77 6.73
CA LEU A 74 5.46 10.74 6.61
C LEU A 74 5.19 11.99 7.43
N ARG A 75 3.98 12.56 7.33
CA ARG A 75 3.60 13.73 8.12
C ARG A 75 3.61 13.48 9.63
N ASP A 76 3.20 12.29 10.05
CA ASP A 76 3.21 11.92 11.47
C ASP A 76 4.65 11.77 11.99
N LEU A 77 5.53 11.16 11.20
CA LEU A 77 6.97 11.06 11.52
C LEU A 77 7.65 12.43 11.58
N GLU A 78 7.39 13.32 10.62
CA GLU A 78 7.91 14.69 10.64
C GLU A 78 7.44 15.48 11.86
N LYS A 79 6.17 15.28 12.26
CA LYS A 79 5.62 15.89 13.47
C LYS A 79 6.33 15.37 14.71
N GLU A 80 6.51 14.06 14.82
CA GLU A 80 7.22 13.43 15.92
C GLU A 80 8.70 13.88 15.99
N GLU A 81 9.38 13.94 14.84
CA GLU A 81 10.75 14.47 14.74
C GLU A 81 10.82 15.92 15.24
N SER A 82 9.89 16.77 14.80
CA SER A 82 9.84 18.18 15.20
C SER A 82 9.58 18.33 16.70
N TYR A 83 8.77 17.44 17.29
CA TYR A 83 8.47 17.42 18.71
C TYR A 83 9.71 17.06 19.51
N TYR A 84 10.37 15.93 19.21
CA TYR A 84 11.57 15.53 19.95
C TYR A 84 12.74 16.50 19.78
N LYS A 85 12.90 17.13 18.60
CA LYS A 85 13.91 18.18 18.43
C LYS A 85 13.70 19.36 19.39
N LYS A 86 12.45 19.79 19.60
CA LYS A 86 12.10 20.85 20.56
C LYS A 86 12.32 20.39 22.00
N GLU A 87 11.91 19.17 22.32
CA GLU A 87 12.07 18.59 23.66
C GLU A 87 13.55 18.49 24.05
N ILE A 88 14.38 17.96 23.14
CA ILE A 88 15.83 17.87 23.33
C ILE A 88 16.45 19.24 23.51
N ALA A 89 16.01 20.25 22.75
CA ALA A 89 16.52 21.62 22.90
C ALA A 89 16.17 22.22 24.27
N THR A 90 14.95 21.95 24.76
CA THR A 90 14.46 22.38 26.07
C THR A 90 15.24 21.71 27.19
N ILE A 91 15.33 20.37 27.19
CA ILE A 91 16.10 19.60 28.17
C ILE A 91 17.57 20.03 28.18
N LYS A 92 18.19 20.26 27.01
CA LYS A 92 19.57 20.76 26.97
C LYS A 92 19.72 22.15 27.56
N LYS A 93 18.71 23.01 27.45
CA LYS A 93 18.71 24.34 28.06
C LYS A 93 18.58 24.21 29.58
N GLU A 94 17.62 23.43 30.06
CA GLU A 94 17.41 23.15 31.49
C GLU A 94 18.65 22.53 32.13
N GLN A 95 19.28 21.54 31.47
CA GLN A 95 20.53 20.97 31.94
C GLN A 95 21.63 22.02 32.06
N ARG A 96 21.80 22.90 31.06
CA ARG A 96 22.82 23.96 31.15
C ARG A 96 22.54 24.93 32.30
N GLU A 97 21.27 25.27 32.52
CA GLU A 97 20.87 26.13 33.64
C GLU A 97 21.10 25.43 34.98
N LEU A 98 20.74 24.15 35.10
CA LEU A 98 20.94 23.31 36.29
C LEU A 98 22.42 23.15 36.66
N PHE A 99 23.26 22.85 35.67
CA PHE A 99 24.70 22.62 35.85
C PHE A 99 25.55 23.90 35.74
N SER A 100 24.93 25.08 35.65
CA SER A 100 25.65 26.36 35.54
C SER A 100 26.37 26.78 36.83
N GLY A 101 25.97 26.24 37.98
CA GLY A 101 26.60 26.54 39.27
C GLY A 101 26.13 25.64 40.40
N ILE A 102 26.97 25.52 41.43
CA ILE A 102 26.74 24.69 42.62
C ILE A 102 25.42 25.06 43.32
N ASP A 103 25.09 26.36 43.42
CA ASP A 103 23.87 26.83 44.07
C ASP A 103 22.59 26.39 43.35
N GLN A 104 22.60 26.38 42.01
CA GLN A 104 21.45 25.95 41.21
C GLN A 104 21.23 24.44 41.31
N MET A 105 22.33 23.69 41.31
CA MET A 105 22.33 22.24 41.46
C MET A 105 21.83 21.83 42.85
N GLU A 106 22.26 22.52 43.91
CA GLU A 106 21.80 22.31 45.28
C GLU A 106 20.31 22.65 45.44
N LYS A 107 19.86 23.78 44.88
CA LYS A 107 18.45 24.17 44.90
C LYS A 107 17.57 23.12 44.23
N PHE A 108 17.94 22.64 43.04
CA PHE A 108 17.20 21.61 42.33
C PHE A 108 17.15 20.27 43.08
N ALA A 109 18.27 19.84 43.68
CA ALA A 109 18.33 18.63 44.48
C ALA A 109 17.45 18.71 45.74
N ARG A 110 17.36 19.89 46.37
CA ARG A 110 16.48 20.14 47.51
C ARG A 110 15.00 20.16 47.12
N GLU A 111 14.64 20.81 46.02
CA GLU A 111 13.24 20.96 45.58
C GLU A 111 12.66 19.66 45.00
N ASN A 112 13.42 18.93 44.17
CA ASN A 112 12.89 17.77 43.43
C ASN A 112 13.17 16.42 44.11
N TYR A 113 14.24 16.33 44.90
CA TYR A 113 14.71 15.06 45.47
C TYR A 113 14.87 15.10 47.00
N TRP A 114 14.50 16.22 47.64
CA TRP A 114 14.60 16.43 49.09
C TRP A 114 15.98 16.11 49.66
N MET A 115 17.04 16.38 48.89
CA MET A 115 18.41 16.15 49.34
C MET A 115 18.77 17.11 50.48
N LYS A 116 19.46 16.60 51.50
CA LYS A 116 19.96 17.37 52.65
C LYS A 116 21.47 17.20 52.80
N ARG A 117 22.12 18.18 53.44
CA ARG A 117 23.53 18.02 53.88
C ARG A 117 23.59 17.18 55.14
N ASP A 118 24.73 16.55 55.40
CA ASP A 118 24.93 15.72 56.60
C ASP A 118 24.73 16.50 57.92
N SER A 119 24.92 17.83 57.87
CA SER A 119 24.74 18.73 59.01
C SER A 119 23.31 19.27 59.19
N GLU A 120 22.33 18.82 58.39
CA GLU A 120 20.96 19.34 58.40
C GLU A 120 19.91 18.22 58.59
N ASP A 121 18.80 18.55 59.26
CA ASP A 121 17.65 17.68 59.44
C ASP A 121 16.48 18.09 58.52
N LEU A 122 15.88 17.11 57.84
CA LEU A 122 14.78 17.31 56.90
C LEU A 122 13.47 16.82 57.54
N TYR A 123 12.47 17.70 57.60
CA TYR A 123 11.13 17.39 58.14
C TYR A 123 10.12 17.38 56.99
N ILE A 124 9.45 16.24 56.76
CA ILE A 124 8.37 16.10 55.76
C ILE A 124 7.05 15.93 56.51
N PHE A 125 6.11 16.85 56.28
CA PHE A 125 4.78 16.77 56.84
C PHE A 125 3.87 16.04 55.85
N ILE A 126 3.37 14.88 56.26
CA ILE A 126 2.41 14.09 55.50
C ILE A 126 1.06 14.30 56.20
N GLU A 127 0.06 14.80 55.47
CA GLU A 127 -1.30 14.85 55.98
C GLU A 127 -1.77 13.41 56.22
N SER A 128 -2.01 13.04 57.48
CA SER A 128 -2.52 11.71 57.82
C SER A 128 -3.96 11.61 57.34
N GLU A 129 -4.26 10.65 56.45
CA GLU A 129 -5.65 10.36 56.08
C GLU A 129 -6.48 10.09 57.34
N LYS A 130 -7.60 10.83 57.45
CA LYS A 130 -8.52 10.82 58.58
C LYS A 130 -9.56 9.73 58.44
#